data_AF-A0A6J4TLG2-F1
#
_entry.id   AF-A0A6J4TLG2-F1
#
_cell.length_a   1.000
_cell.length_b   1.000
_cell.length_c   1.000
_cell.angle_alpha   90.00
_cell.angle_beta   90.00
_cell.angle_gamma   90.00
#
_symmetry.space_group_name_H-M   'P 1'
#
loop_
_entity.id
_entity.type
_entity.pdbx_description
1 polymer ?
#
loop_
_entity_poly.entity_id
_entity_poly.type
_entity_poly.pdbx_seq_one_letter_code
_entity_poly.pdbx_strand_id
1 'polypeptide(L)' 'MAQVAIAWALSRGEDIVALVGARRRDRLHEALGALDVQLSGEHVARIEDALPAGAAEGARYAQPQMAQLDSERQAA' A
#
# COMPACT_ATOMS: atom_id res chain seq x y z
N MET A 1 3.06 -9.98 -7.03
CA MET A 1 3.49 -9.23 -5.83
C MET A 1 2.39 -8.33 -5.30
N ALA A 2 1.69 -7.55 -6.13
CA ALA A 2 0.58 -6.69 -5.68
C ALA A 2 -0.48 -7.46 -4.84
N GLN A 3 -0.83 -8.68 -5.26
CA GLN A 3 -1.79 -9.52 -4.53
C GLN A 3 -1.40 -9.78 -3.06
N VAL A 4 -0.12 -10.10 -2.80
CA VAL A 4 0.37 -10.39 -1.44
C VAL A 4 0.32 -9.13 -0.57
N ALA A 5 0.67 -7.97 -1.12
CA ALA A 5 0.61 -6.70 -0.39
C ALA A 5 -0.85 -6.33 -0.04
N ILE A 6 -1.79 -6.51 -0.97
CA ILE A 6 -3.21 -6.25 -0.74
C ILE A 6 -3.78 -7.24 0.29
N ALA A 7 -3.48 -8.53 0.16
CA ALA A 7 -3.92 -9.56 1.11
C ALA A 7 -3.38 -9.31 2.53
N TRP A 8 -2.12 -8.89 2.65
CA TRP A 8 -1.54 -8.48 3.93
C TRP A 8 -2.26 -7.27 4.53
N ALA A 9 -2.56 -6.24 3.72
CA ALA A 9 -3.29 -5.07 4.21
C ALA A 9 -4.69 -5.44 4.72
N LEU A 10 -5.40 -6.31 3.99
CA LEU A 10 -6.73 -6.80 4.38
C LEU A 10 -6.68 -7.71 5.63
N SER A 11 -5.55 -8.35 5.93
CA SER A 11 -5.41 -9.19 7.12
C SER A 11 -5.12 -8.40 8.41
N ARG A 12 -5.00 -7.06 8.34
CA ARG A 12 -4.60 -6.23 9.49
C ARG A 12 -5.74 -5.83 10.43
N GLY A 13 -6.98 -5.98 10.00
CA GLY A 13 -8.17 -5.63 10.80
C GLY A 13 -9.40 -5.44 9.91
N GLU A 14 -10.58 -5.63 10.49
CA GLU A 14 -11.87 -5.42 9.78
C GLU A 14 -12.14 -3.93 9.49
N ASP A 15 -11.44 -3.03 10.17
CA ASP A 15 -11.48 -1.58 10.01
C ASP A 15 -10.58 -1.06 8.87
N ILE A 16 -9.83 -1.95 8.21
CA ILE A 16 -8.90 -1.60 7.13
C ILE A 16 -9.51 -1.96 5.78
N VAL A 17 -9.76 -0.93 4.96
CA VAL A 17 -10.31 -1.07 3.60
C VAL A 17 -9.23 -0.76 2.56
N ALA A 18 -8.81 -1.77 1.79
CA ALA A 18 -7.83 -1.59 0.73
C ALA A 18 -8.47 -0.93 -0.52
N LEU A 19 -8.07 0.30 -0.84
CA LEU A 19 -8.45 0.98 -2.07
C LEU A 19 -7.46 0.66 -3.19
N VAL A 20 -7.88 -0.13 -4.17
CA VAL A 20 -7.01 -0.61 -5.25
C VAL A 20 -7.47 -0.03 -6.59
N GLY A 21 -6.58 0.74 -7.23
CA GLY A 21 -6.79 1.29 -8.56
C GLY A 21 -5.81 0.72 -9.57
N ALA A 22 -6.29 0.42 -10.78
CA ALA A 22 -5.44 0.02 -11.90
C ALA A 22 -5.95 0.64 -13.20
N ARG A 23 -5.03 1.15 -14.03
CA ARG A 23 -5.37 1.77 -15.32
C ARG A 23 -5.85 0.75 -16.36
N ARG A 24 -5.39 -0.50 -16.25
CA ARG A 24 -5.72 -1.58 -17.20
C ARG A 24 -6.54 -2.66 -16.48
N ARG A 25 -7.51 -3.23 -17.20
CA ARG A 25 -8.44 -4.24 -16.67
C ARG A 25 -7.74 -5.53 -16.24
N ASP A 26 -6.73 -5.97 -16.99
CA ASP A 26 -5.95 -7.15 -16.65
C ASP A 26 -5.18 -6.97 -15.34
N ARG A 27 -4.63 -5.76 -15.09
CA ARG A 27 -3.98 -5.43 -13.82
C ARG A 27 -4.97 -5.32 -12.66
N LEU A 28 -6.18 -4.81 -12.92
CA LEU A 28 -7.25 -4.84 -11.91
C LEU A 28 -7.61 -6.28 -11.54
N HIS A 29 -7.76 -7.15 -12.54
CA HIS A 29 -8.08 -8.56 -12.33
C HIS A 29 -6.97 -9.29 -11.55
N GLU A 30 -5.70 -9.03 -11.90
CA GLU A 30 -4.57 -9.51 -11.12
C GLU A 30 -4.66 -9.05 -9.67
N ALA A 31 -4.90 -7.76 -9.42
CA ALA A 31 -4.98 -7.24 -8.07
C ALA A 31 -6.16 -7.80 -7.25
N LEU A 32 -7.31 -8.02 -7.88
CA LEU A 32 -8.49 -8.62 -7.24
C LEU A 32 -8.26 -10.08 -6.82
N GLY A 33 -7.36 -10.81 -7.48
CA GLY A 33 -6.95 -12.14 -7.03
C GLY A 33 -6.30 -12.16 -5.64
N ALA A 34 -6.00 -11.00 -5.05
CA ALA A 34 -5.61 -10.89 -3.63
C ALA A 34 -6.67 -11.45 -2.68
N LEU A 35 -7.95 -11.40 -3.05
CA LEU A 35 -9.05 -11.89 -2.21
C LEU A 35 -9.01 -13.41 -2.02
N ASP A 36 -8.39 -14.13 -2.94
CA ASP A 36 -8.20 -15.58 -2.87
C ASP A 36 -6.91 -15.97 -2.10
N VAL A 37 -6.07 -15.00 -1.75
CA VAL A 37 -4.80 -15.24 -1.06
C VAL A 37 -5.04 -15.36 0.44
N GLN A 38 -4.77 -16.54 0.98
CA GLN A 38 -4.80 -16.80 2.42
C GLN A 38 -3.38 -16.75 3.00
N LEU A 39 -3.12 -15.76 3.85
CA LEU A 39 -1.85 -15.65 4.56
C LEU A 39 -1.97 -16.37 5.91
N SER A 40 -1.05 -17.31 6.17
CA SER A 40 -0.91 -17.90 7.49
C SER A 40 -0.26 -16.89 8.45
N GLY A 41 -0.36 -17.13 9.75
CA GLY A 41 0.34 -16.31 10.75
C GLY A 41 1.86 -16.27 10.51
N GLU A 42 2.45 -17.37 10.04
CA GLU A 42 3.87 -17.41 9.66
C GLU A 42 4.17 -16.52 8.45
N HIS A 43 3.31 -16.49 7.44
CA HIS A 43 3.48 -15.60 6.29
C HIS A 43 3.42 -14.13 6.72
N VAL A 44 2.48 -13.78 7.59
CA VAL A 44 2.35 -12.42 8.12
C VAL A 44 3.60 -12.04 8.91
N ALA A 45 4.07 -12.90 9.82
CA ALA A 45 5.27 -12.66 10.61
C ALA A 45 6.51 -12.45 9.71
N ARG A 46 6.68 -13.26 8.67
CA ARG A 46 7.79 -13.11 7.71
C ARG A 46 7.73 -11.80 6.92
N ILE A 47 6.54 -11.31 6.60
CA ILE A 47 6.37 -10.01 5.94
C ILE A 47 6.76 -8.87 6.89
N GLU A 48 6.31 -8.93 8.15
CA GLU A 48 6.61 -7.91 9.17
C GLU A 48 8.10 -7.88 9.54
N ASP A 49 8.77 -9.03 9.63
CA ASP A 49 10.21 -9.10 9.86
C ASP A 49 11.02 -8.47 8.72
N ALA A 50 10.56 -8.63 7.48
CA ALA A 50 11.21 -8.05 6.31
C ALA A 50 10.95 -6.55 6.15
N LEU A 51 9.82 -6.06 6.66
CA LEU A 51 9.34 -4.68 6.56
C LEU A 51 8.88 -4.19 7.94
N PRO A 52 9.80 -3.92 8.88
CA PRO A 52 9.45 -3.47 10.22
C PRO A 52 8.73 -2.11 10.18
N ALA A 53 7.98 -1.81 11.24
CA ALA A 53 7.32 -0.52 11.38
C ALA A 53 8.33 0.64 11.25
N GLY A 54 8.00 1.63 10.44
CA GLY A 54 8.90 2.75 10.12
C GLY A 54 9.89 2.48 8.97
N ALA A 55 9.99 1.27 8.43
CA ALA A 55 10.90 0.97 7.31
C ALA A 55 10.60 1.79 6.04
N ALA A 56 9.36 2.24 5.88
CA ALA A 56 8.92 3.12 4.78
C ALA A 56 8.65 4.56 5.25
N GLU A 57 9.11 4.95 6.44
CA GLU A 57 8.97 6.31 6.93
C GLU A 57 9.80 7.28 6.08
N GLY A 58 9.16 8.36 5.63
CA GLY A 58 9.82 9.36 4.80
C GLY A 58 8.84 10.08 3.89
N ALA A 59 9.37 11.07 3.17
CA ALA A 59 8.60 11.83 2.22
C ALA A 59 8.40 11.07 0.90
N ARG A 60 7.23 11.24 0.27
CA ARG A 60 6.93 10.66 -1.05
C ARG A 60 7.88 11.16 -2.14
N TYR A 61 8.31 12.42 -2.05
CA TYR A 61 9.29 13.06 -2.94
C TYR A 61 10.35 13.79 -2.11
N ALA A 62 11.41 14.27 -2.74
CA ALA A 62 12.39 15.11 -2.04
C ALA A 62 11.73 16.41 -1.53
N GLN A 63 12.27 16.98 -0.45
CA GLN A 63 11.72 18.17 0.21
C GLN A 63 11.31 19.31 -0.76
N PRO A 64 12.14 19.71 -1.76
CA PRO A 64 11.75 20.77 -2.69
C PRO A 64 10.52 20.44 -3.56
N GLN A 65 10.32 19.16 -3.88
CA GLN A 65 9.20 18.65 -4.68
C GLN A 65 7.94 18.40 -3.82
N MET A 66 8.10 18.28 -2.50
CA MET A 66 7.02 18.16 -1.51
C MET A 66 6.47 19.52 -1.07
N ALA A 67 7.29 20.57 -1.05
CA ALA A 67 6.79 21.92 -1.35
C ALA A 67 6.17 21.89 -2.78
N GLN A 68 5.73 22.92 -3.48
CA GLN A 68 5.04 22.76 -4.81
C GLN A 68 3.71 21.95 -4.85
N LEU A 69 3.53 20.81 -4.18
CA LEU A 69 2.30 19.99 -4.15
C LEU A 69 1.22 20.53 -3.20
N ASP A 70 1.61 21.42 -2.30
CA ASP A 70 0.70 22.16 -1.42
C ASP A 70 -0.15 23.12 -2.27
N SER A 71 -1.33 22.64 -2.67
CA SER A 71 -2.31 23.36 -3.49
C SER A 71 -3.05 24.46 -2.73
N GLU A 72 -2.85 24.57 -1.42
CA GLU A 72 -3.51 25.56 -0.55
C GLU A 72 -2.69 26.84 -0.37
N ARG A 73 -1.41 26.83 -0.78
CA ARG A 73 -0.60 28.06 -0.85
C ARG A 73 -1.06 28.93 -2.02
N GLN A 74 -1.80 29.99 -1.71
CA GLN A 74 -2.01 31.09 -2.66
C GLN A 74 -0.64 31.64 -3.09
N ALA A 75 -0.44 31.74 -4.40
CA ALA A 75 0.67 32.51 -4.94
C ALA A 75 0.55 33.94 -4.39
N ALA A 76 1.54 34.36 -3.61
CA ALA A 76 1.64 35.70 -3.07
C ALA A 76 1.78 36.74 -4.19
#